data_AF-A0A0G0Z7K9-F1
#
_entry.id   AF-A0A0G0Z7K9-F1
#
_cell.length_a   1.000
_cell.length_b   1.000
_cell.length_c   1.000
_cell.angle_alpha   90.00
_cell.angle_beta   90.00
_cell.angle_gamma   90.00
#
_symmetry.space_group_name_H-M   'P 1'
#
loop_
_entity.id
_entity.type
_entity.pdbx_description
1 polymer ?
#
loop_
_entity_poly.entity_id
_entity_poly.type
_entity_poly.pdbx_seq_one_letter_code
_entity_poly.pdbx_strand_id
1 'polypeptide(L)'
;MKKETTIILGAFVIIIGLVAFNAFTSKGKNVDIQNVTSGVAPAGTTTAPLKVFVFADFQCPFCKKLADETEKNIIADYTQNGKVALYWKDFVIVGQESQWAAEAARCANDQGKFWQYHDLLFLKQGIENSGVFTKEKLKIYAQELNFSTSTFANCLDTGKYTQAVNDDTKEAQALGFKGTPVLL
;
A
#
# COMPACT_ATOMS: atom_id res chain seq x y z
N MET A 1 -52.40 -13.17 49.96
CA MET A 1 -50.93 -13.13 50.21
C MET A 1 -50.20 -13.53 48.93
N LYS A 2 -49.29 -12.65 48.46
CA LYS A 2 -48.27 -12.85 47.39
C LYS A 2 -48.83 -12.95 45.95
N LYS A 3 -48.27 -12.32 44.92
CA LYS A 3 -47.23 -11.28 44.76
C LYS A 3 -47.40 -10.78 43.32
N GLU A 4 -47.38 -9.47 43.12
CA GLU A 4 -47.25 -8.88 41.80
C GLU A 4 -45.95 -9.37 41.14
N THR A 5 -46.04 -9.90 39.92
CA THR A 5 -44.87 -10.16 39.09
C THR A 5 -44.93 -9.19 37.92
N THR A 6 -44.24 -8.08 38.15
CA THR A 6 -44.08 -6.93 37.27
C THR A 6 -43.48 -7.34 35.93
N ILE A 7 -44.10 -6.84 34.86
CA ILE A 7 -43.62 -6.85 33.47
C ILE A 7 -42.36 -5.99 33.41
N ILE A 8 -41.16 -6.58 33.58
CA ILE A 8 -39.86 -5.89 33.41
C ILE A 8 -38.94 -6.69 32.47
N LEU A 9 -39.48 -7.27 31.39
CA LEU A 9 -38.66 -7.84 30.32
C LEU A 9 -38.72 -7.04 29.00
N GLY A 10 -39.82 -6.31 28.75
CA GLY A 10 -39.99 -5.59 27.47
C GLY A 10 -39.14 -4.32 27.33
N ALA A 11 -38.96 -3.55 28.42
CA ALA A 11 -38.27 -2.26 28.33
C ALA A 11 -36.75 -2.39 28.15
N PHE A 12 -36.11 -3.43 28.74
CA PHE A 12 -34.66 -3.61 28.66
C PHE A 12 -34.20 -4.03 27.25
N VAL A 13 -34.96 -4.88 26.55
CA VAL A 13 -34.61 -5.33 25.20
C VAL A 13 -34.73 -4.19 24.18
N ILE A 14 -35.73 -3.32 24.34
CA ILE A 14 -35.92 -2.15 23.47
C ILE A 14 -34.82 -1.10 23.69
N ILE A 15 -34.40 -0.87 24.94
CA ILE A 15 -33.31 0.07 25.25
C ILE A 15 -31.97 -0.44 24.72
N ILE A 16 -31.66 -1.74 24.87
CA ILE A 16 -30.42 -2.33 24.31
C ILE A 16 -30.44 -2.26 22.76
N GLY A 17 -31.59 -2.47 22.13
CA GLY A 17 -31.76 -2.32 20.68
C GLY A 17 -31.55 -0.88 20.18
N LEU A 18 -32.06 0.13 20.90
CA LEU A 18 -31.87 1.55 20.57
C LEU A 18 -30.43 2.03 20.81
N VAL A 19 -29.76 1.53 21.84
CA VAL A 19 -28.35 1.86 22.12
C VAL A 19 -27.42 1.20 21.10
N ALA A 20 -27.72 -0.04 20.67
CA ALA A 20 -26.96 -0.74 19.64
C ALA A 20 -27.15 -0.15 18.22
N PHE A 21 -28.34 0.38 17.90
CA PHE A 21 -28.60 0.98 16.58
C PHE A 21 -27.85 2.32 16.39
N ASN A 22 -27.72 3.12 17.44
CA ASN A 22 -26.95 4.38 17.40
C ASN A 22 -25.43 4.18 17.42
N ALA A 23 -24.93 2.98 17.74
CA ALA A 23 -23.51 2.66 17.72
C ALA A 23 -22.99 2.22 16.33
N PHE A 24 -23.88 2.01 15.35
CA PHE A 24 -23.52 1.54 14.00
C PHE A 24 -23.47 2.64 12.93
N THR A 25 -23.63 3.91 13.30
CA THR A 25 -23.29 5.01 12.40
C THR A 25 -21.79 5.23 12.44
N SER A 26 -21.03 4.43 11.68
CA SER A 26 -19.65 4.81 11.36
C SER A 26 -19.74 6.10 10.54
N LYS A 27 -19.41 7.24 11.16
CA LYS A 27 -19.11 8.44 10.40
C LYS A 27 -17.89 8.10 9.54
N GLY A 28 -18.11 7.75 8.28
CA GLY A 28 -17.05 7.63 7.30
C GLY A 28 -16.24 8.92 7.35
N LYS A 29 -14.93 8.83 7.62
CA LYS A 29 -14.06 9.99 7.45
C LYS A 29 -14.14 10.39 5.97
N ASN A 30 -14.42 11.65 5.68
CA ASN A 30 -14.18 12.19 4.36
C ASN A 30 -12.67 12.11 4.12
N VAL A 31 -12.26 11.13 3.31
CA VAL A 31 -10.88 10.96 2.89
C VAL A 31 -10.57 12.14 1.96
N ASP A 32 -9.63 12.99 2.34
CA ASP A 32 -9.20 14.10 1.50
C ASP A 32 -8.27 13.58 0.39
N ILE A 33 -8.88 13.01 -0.66
CA ILE A 33 -8.18 12.39 -1.79
C ILE A 33 -7.38 13.43 -2.60
N GLN A 34 -7.71 14.72 -2.47
CA GLN A 34 -7.09 15.79 -3.27
C GLN A 34 -5.60 15.98 -2.95
N ASN A 35 -5.14 15.53 -1.79
CA ASN A 35 -3.78 15.76 -1.30
C ASN A 35 -2.86 14.54 -1.34
N VAL A 36 -3.34 13.40 -1.87
CA VAL A 36 -2.49 12.22 -2.02
C VAL A 36 -1.43 12.48 -3.09
N THR A 37 -0.17 12.32 -2.72
CA THR A 37 0.99 12.47 -3.62
C THR A 37 1.90 11.27 -3.51
N SER A 38 2.72 11.03 -4.53
CA SER A 38 3.74 9.96 -4.48
C SER A 38 5.14 10.56 -4.65
N GLY A 39 6.07 10.04 -3.86
CA GLY A 39 7.50 10.36 -3.97
C GLY A 39 8.23 9.58 -5.06
N VAL A 40 7.53 8.74 -5.84
CA VAL A 40 8.09 8.00 -6.97
C VAL A 40 7.41 8.40 -8.27
N ALA A 41 8.12 8.26 -9.39
CA ALA A 41 7.57 8.59 -10.70
C ALA A 41 6.40 7.64 -11.06
N PRO A 42 5.26 8.14 -11.58
CA PRO A 42 4.16 7.28 -11.99
C PRO A 42 4.51 6.47 -13.23
N ALA A 43 3.75 5.40 -13.47
CA ALA A 43 3.66 4.82 -14.80
C ALA A 43 2.68 5.68 -15.61
N GLY A 44 3.12 6.17 -16.77
CA GLY A 44 2.38 7.17 -17.56
C GLY A 44 2.85 8.60 -17.31
N THR A 45 2.08 9.57 -17.80
CA THR A 45 2.44 11.00 -17.72
C THR A 45 1.75 11.66 -16.53
N THR A 46 2.43 12.57 -15.84
CA THR A 46 1.85 13.32 -14.69
C THR A 46 0.69 14.23 -15.09
N THR A 47 0.51 14.48 -16.39
CA THR A 47 -0.57 15.26 -16.99
C THR A 47 -1.82 14.44 -17.31
N ALA A 48 -1.80 13.12 -17.10
CA ALA A 48 -2.96 12.28 -17.33
C ALA A 48 -4.16 12.76 -16.48
N PRO A 49 -5.38 12.80 -17.05
CA PRO A 49 -6.55 13.33 -16.36
C PRO A 49 -7.01 12.45 -15.19
N LEU A 50 -6.77 11.14 -15.27
CA LEU A 50 -7.05 10.21 -14.19
C LEU A 50 -5.76 9.78 -13.50
N LYS A 51 -5.70 9.98 -12.19
CA LYS A 51 -4.61 9.51 -11.33
C LYS A 51 -5.14 8.39 -10.47
N VAL A 52 -4.44 7.26 -10.46
CA VAL A 52 -4.78 6.10 -9.64
C VAL A 52 -3.63 5.87 -8.69
N PHE A 53 -3.91 5.77 -7.39
CA PHE A 53 -2.90 5.46 -6.37
C PHE A 53 -3.07 4.03 -5.90
N VAL A 54 -1.99 3.26 -5.94
CA VAL A 54 -1.93 1.91 -5.41
C VAL A 54 -1.17 1.93 -4.09
N PHE A 55 -1.87 1.66 -3.00
CA PHE A 55 -1.28 1.43 -1.69
C PHE A 55 -1.02 -0.06 -1.51
N ALA A 56 0.25 -0.45 -1.47
CA ALA A 56 0.63 -1.85 -1.52
C ALA A 56 1.92 -2.16 -0.74
N ASP A 57 2.11 -3.45 -0.48
CA ASP A 57 3.26 -4.04 0.20
C ASP A 57 3.89 -5.08 -0.74
N PHE A 58 5.21 -5.00 -0.97
CA PHE A 58 5.93 -5.92 -1.85
C PHE A 58 5.96 -7.38 -1.37
N GLN A 59 5.62 -7.66 -0.11
CA GLN A 59 5.47 -9.02 0.41
C GLN A 59 4.03 -9.54 0.37
N CYS A 60 3.04 -8.67 0.16
CA CYS A 60 1.63 -9.08 0.19
C CYS A 60 1.27 -9.93 -1.04
N PRO A 61 0.72 -11.15 -0.86
CA PRO A 61 0.32 -12.01 -1.98
C PRO A 61 -0.81 -11.42 -2.82
N PHE A 62 -1.73 -10.66 -2.21
CA PHE A 62 -2.80 -9.99 -2.93
C PHE A 62 -2.31 -8.77 -3.72
N CYS A 63 -1.27 -8.09 -3.24
CA CYS A 63 -0.58 -7.04 -4.01
C CYS A 63 0.10 -7.63 -5.25
N LYS A 64 0.75 -8.80 -5.12
CA LYS A 64 1.30 -9.51 -6.29
C LYS A 64 0.22 -9.84 -7.31
N LYS A 65 -0.92 -10.37 -6.84
CA LYS A 65 -2.06 -10.66 -7.73
C LYS A 65 -2.55 -9.40 -8.45
N LEU A 66 -2.68 -8.28 -7.72
CA LEU A 66 -3.04 -6.99 -8.33
C LEU A 66 -2.03 -6.56 -9.40
N ALA A 67 -0.73 -6.60 -9.08
CA ALA A 67 0.33 -6.23 -10.01
C ALA A 67 0.29 -7.10 -11.29
N ASP A 68 0.12 -8.41 -11.12
CA ASP A 68 0.12 -9.37 -12.23
C ASP A 68 -1.14 -9.33 -13.10
N GLU A 69 -2.32 -9.10 -12.51
CA GLU A 69 -3.60 -9.23 -13.21
C GLU A 69 -4.27 -7.89 -13.54
N THR A 70 -3.96 -6.82 -12.80
CA THR A 70 -4.65 -5.52 -12.94
C THR A 70 -3.70 -4.41 -13.37
N GLU A 71 -2.59 -4.19 -12.64
CA GLU A 71 -1.69 -3.07 -12.96
C GLU A 71 -1.07 -3.19 -14.34
N LYS A 72 -0.63 -4.39 -14.74
CA LYS A 72 -0.12 -4.63 -16.10
C LYS A 72 -1.10 -4.21 -17.18
N ASN A 73 -2.39 -4.51 -17.00
CA ASN A 73 -3.43 -4.11 -17.96
C ASN A 73 -3.67 -2.60 -17.93
N ILE A 74 -3.68 -1.98 -16.75
CA ILE A 74 -3.79 -0.52 -16.61
C ILE A 74 -2.63 0.18 -17.36
N ILE A 75 -1.41 -0.28 -17.16
CA ILE A 75 -0.21 0.27 -17.78
C ILE A 75 -0.24 0.08 -19.29
N ALA A 76 -0.53 -1.13 -19.77
CA ALA A 76 -0.57 -1.43 -21.20
C ALA A 76 -1.65 -0.61 -21.93
N ASP A 77 -2.86 -0.52 -21.37
CA ASP A 77 -4.01 -0.02 -22.11
C ASP A 77 -4.27 1.48 -21.89
N TYR A 78 -3.80 2.07 -20.77
CA TYR A 78 -4.21 3.42 -20.35
C TYR A 78 -3.06 4.38 -20.03
N THR A 79 -1.87 3.91 -19.65
CA THR A 79 -0.77 4.85 -19.35
C THR A 79 -0.08 5.32 -20.62
N GLN A 80 0.06 4.45 -21.63
CA GLN A 80 0.73 4.79 -22.90
C GLN A 80 -0.06 5.79 -23.76
N ASN A 81 -1.40 5.79 -23.67
CA ASN A 81 -2.26 6.76 -24.36
C ASN A 81 -2.59 7.99 -23.50
N GLY A 82 -1.92 8.17 -22.36
CA GLY A 82 -2.03 9.35 -21.50
C GLY A 82 -3.35 9.49 -20.76
N LYS A 83 -4.18 8.44 -20.68
CA LYS A 83 -5.47 8.47 -19.96
C LYS A 83 -5.29 8.31 -18.46
N VAL A 84 -4.35 7.48 -18.04
CA VAL A 84 -4.10 7.16 -16.62
C VAL A 84 -2.64 7.43 -16.26
N ALA A 85 -2.42 8.00 -15.08
CA ALA A 85 -1.16 7.95 -14.36
C ALA A 85 -1.33 7.03 -13.15
N LEU A 86 -0.60 5.92 -13.14
CA LEU A 86 -0.59 4.99 -12.01
C LEU A 86 0.53 5.36 -11.06
N TYR A 87 0.20 5.65 -9.81
CA TYR A 87 1.12 6.03 -8.75
C TYR A 87 1.21 4.92 -7.71
N TRP A 88 2.43 4.70 -7.21
CA TRP A 88 2.69 3.79 -6.12
C TRP A 88 2.74 4.52 -4.77
N LYS A 89 2.24 3.87 -3.73
CA LYS A 89 2.28 4.30 -2.33
C LYS A 89 2.67 3.12 -1.45
N ASP A 90 3.72 3.29 -0.66
CA ASP A 90 4.16 2.22 0.23
C ASP A 90 3.20 2.05 1.40
N PHE A 91 2.59 0.87 1.53
CA PHE A 91 1.76 0.54 2.69
C PHE A 91 2.30 -0.72 3.35
N VAL A 92 3.40 -0.54 4.08
CA VAL A 92 4.16 -1.62 4.71
C VAL A 92 3.40 -2.16 5.93
N ILE A 93 2.88 -3.38 5.84
CA ILE A 93 2.09 -4.03 6.89
C ILE A 93 2.60 -5.43 7.28
N VAL A 94 3.48 -6.04 6.49
CA VAL A 94 3.95 -7.41 6.73
C VAL A 94 5.15 -7.47 7.68
N GLY A 95 6.18 -6.63 7.47
CA GLY A 95 7.37 -6.66 8.32
C GLY A 95 8.60 -5.93 7.78
N GLN A 96 9.76 -6.21 8.38
CA GLN A 96 11.01 -5.51 8.07
C GLN A 96 11.50 -5.73 6.63
N GLU A 97 11.25 -6.91 6.06
CA GLU A 97 11.57 -7.19 4.66
C GLU A 97 10.74 -6.34 3.68
N SER A 98 9.50 -6.01 4.04
CA SER A 98 8.65 -5.10 3.24
C SER A 98 9.19 -3.68 3.27
N GLN A 99 9.64 -3.24 4.45
CA GLN A 99 10.30 -1.94 4.62
C GLN A 99 11.54 -1.85 3.72
N TRP A 100 12.40 -2.88 3.74
CA TRP A 100 13.59 -2.89 2.88
C TRP A 100 13.25 -2.97 1.39
N ALA A 101 12.24 -3.75 1.00
CA ALA A 101 11.78 -3.82 -0.39
C ALA A 101 11.24 -2.47 -0.89
N ALA A 102 10.45 -1.77 -0.08
CA ALA A 102 9.95 -0.43 -0.38
C ALA A 102 11.09 0.60 -0.51
N GLU A 103 12.03 0.61 0.42
CA GLU A 103 13.23 1.45 0.34
C GLU A 103 14.05 1.16 -0.91
N ALA A 104 14.24 -0.12 -1.24
CA ALA A 104 14.96 -0.57 -2.42
C ALA A 104 14.28 -0.11 -3.72
N ALA A 105 12.95 -0.19 -3.82
CA ALA A 105 12.20 0.34 -4.96
C ALA A 105 12.40 1.86 -5.12
N ARG A 106 12.38 2.62 -4.03
CA ARG A 106 12.71 4.06 -4.07
C ARG A 106 14.16 4.34 -4.44
N CYS A 107 15.11 3.51 -4.01
CA CYS A 107 16.50 3.60 -4.47
C CYS A 107 16.63 3.31 -5.98
N ALA A 108 15.78 2.47 -6.56
CA ALA A 108 15.70 2.32 -8.01
C ALA A 108 15.08 3.54 -8.71
N ASN A 109 14.16 4.26 -8.04
CA ASN A 109 13.59 5.52 -8.54
C ASN A 109 14.65 6.63 -8.70
N ASP A 110 15.69 6.68 -7.85
CA ASP A 110 16.83 7.60 -8.02
C ASP A 110 17.52 7.47 -9.39
N GLN A 111 17.36 6.30 -10.03
CA GLN A 111 17.93 5.99 -11.33
C GLN A 111 16.85 5.88 -12.42
N GLY A 112 15.63 6.36 -12.15
CA GLY A 112 14.52 6.40 -13.10
C GLY A 112 13.94 5.04 -13.48
N LYS A 113 14.19 4.00 -12.68
CA LYS A 113 13.76 2.62 -13.00
C LYS A 113 12.92 2.00 -11.86
N PHE A 114 12.06 2.81 -11.23
CA PHE A 114 11.16 2.35 -10.18
C PHE A 114 10.32 1.15 -10.65
N TRP A 115 9.59 1.29 -11.75
CA TRP A 115 8.64 0.28 -12.25
C TRP A 115 9.31 -1.03 -12.67
N GLN A 116 10.51 -0.96 -13.26
CA GLN A 116 11.28 -2.16 -13.58
C GLN A 116 11.70 -2.92 -12.31
N TYR A 117 12.09 -2.21 -11.25
CA TYR A 117 12.46 -2.84 -9.99
C TYR A 117 11.22 -3.34 -9.22
N HIS A 118 10.11 -2.59 -9.26
CA HIS A 118 8.80 -3.01 -8.76
C HIS A 118 8.38 -4.37 -9.34
N ASP A 119 8.42 -4.50 -10.66
CA ASP A 119 8.06 -5.75 -11.34
C ASP A 119 8.99 -6.90 -10.96
N LEU A 120 10.29 -6.60 -10.80
CA LEU A 120 11.27 -7.58 -10.34
C LEU A 120 11.01 -8.03 -8.90
N LEU A 121 10.65 -7.11 -8.00
CA LEU A 121 10.29 -7.48 -6.62
C LEU A 121 9.10 -8.42 -6.61
N PHE A 122 8.02 -8.12 -7.34
CA PHE A 122 6.86 -9.02 -7.42
C PHE A 122 7.15 -10.34 -8.16
N LEU A 123 8.12 -10.36 -9.08
CA LEU A 123 8.61 -11.58 -9.71
C LEU A 123 9.39 -12.46 -8.71
N LYS A 124 10.18 -11.85 -7.82
CA LYS A 124 11.01 -12.54 -6.81
C LYS A 124 10.26 -12.79 -5.49
N GLN A 125 9.03 -12.29 -5.35
CA GLN A 125 8.23 -12.42 -4.13
C GLN A 125 8.12 -13.90 -3.74
N GLY A 126 8.49 -14.19 -2.49
CA GLY A 126 8.37 -15.49 -1.86
C GLY A 126 7.27 -15.48 -0.79
N ILE A 127 7.38 -16.39 0.17
CA ILE A 127 6.56 -16.35 1.37
C ILE A 127 6.96 -15.12 2.19
N GLU A 128 6.00 -14.48 2.85
CA GLU A 128 6.24 -13.36 3.74
C GLU A 128 7.34 -13.67 4.77
N ASN A 129 8.32 -12.77 4.90
CA ASN A 129 9.47 -12.83 5.80
C ASN A 129 10.35 -14.09 5.62
N SER A 130 10.41 -14.64 4.41
CA SER A 130 11.24 -15.83 4.11
C SER A 130 12.71 -15.51 3.82
N GLY A 131 13.16 -14.28 4.07
CA GLY A 131 14.52 -13.83 3.77
C GLY A 131 14.77 -13.59 2.28
N VAL A 132 13.74 -13.37 1.46
CA VAL A 132 13.91 -13.07 0.01
C VAL A 132 14.17 -11.60 -0.24
N PHE A 133 13.79 -10.71 0.68
CA PHE A 133 14.01 -9.28 0.60
C PHE A 133 14.94 -8.75 1.70
N THR A 134 15.99 -9.51 2.05
CA THR A 134 17.11 -8.93 2.81
C THR A 134 17.83 -7.86 1.97
N LYS A 135 18.49 -6.89 2.63
CA LYS A 135 19.24 -5.84 1.91
C LYS A 135 20.27 -6.42 0.94
N GLU A 136 20.92 -7.53 1.28
CA GLU A 136 21.88 -8.23 0.43
C GLU A 136 21.23 -8.75 -0.86
N LYS A 137 20.07 -9.42 -0.75
CA LYS A 137 19.34 -9.92 -1.93
C LYS A 137 18.79 -8.80 -2.78
N LEU A 138 18.27 -7.75 -2.16
CA LEU A 138 17.77 -6.56 -2.88
C LEU A 138 18.88 -5.89 -3.71
N LYS A 139 20.11 -5.82 -3.18
CA LYS A 139 21.29 -5.36 -3.92
C LYS A 139 21.65 -6.28 -5.09
N ILE A 140 21.52 -7.60 -4.94
CA ILE A 140 21.70 -8.56 -6.04
C ILE A 140 20.64 -8.37 -7.12
N TYR A 141 19.37 -8.18 -6.75
CA TYR A 141 18.30 -7.92 -7.72
C TYR A 141 18.55 -6.63 -8.51
N ALA A 142 19.16 -5.62 -7.90
CA ALA A 142 19.54 -4.40 -8.63
C ALA A 142 20.64 -4.67 -9.67
N GLN A 143 21.52 -5.64 -9.44
CA GLN A 143 22.52 -6.02 -10.45
C GLN A 143 21.87 -6.62 -11.70
N GLU A 144 20.78 -7.39 -11.55
CA GLU A 144 20.03 -8.00 -12.67
C GLU A 144 19.48 -6.97 -13.67
N LEU A 145 19.25 -5.72 -13.21
CA LEU A 145 18.70 -4.62 -14.02
C LEU A 145 19.76 -3.58 -14.46
N ASN A 146 21.04 -3.94 -14.35
CA ASN A 146 22.17 -3.07 -14.71
C ASN A 146 22.10 -1.69 -14.06
N PHE A 147 21.80 -1.64 -12.76
CA PHE A 147 21.87 -0.41 -11.97
C PHE A 147 23.31 -0.03 -11.60
N SER A 148 23.55 1.25 -11.32
CA SER A 148 24.73 1.65 -10.56
C SER A 148 24.65 1.02 -9.16
N THR A 149 25.45 -0.02 -8.94
CA THR A 149 25.40 -0.83 -7.72
C THR A 149 25.85 -0.03 -6.50
N SER A 150 26.83 0.86 -6.66
CA SER A 150 27.32 1.71 -5.56
C SER A 150 26.28 2.74 -5.12
N THR A 151 25.61 3.40 -6.08
CA THR A 151 24.53 4.35 -5.80
C THR A 151 23.36 3.67 -5.11
N PHE A 152 22.93 2.52 -5.64
CA PHE A 152 21.82 1.76 -5.08
C PHE A 152 22.15 1.23 -3.68
N ALA A 153 23.33 0.62 -3.50
CA ALA A 153 23.77 0.08 -2.22
C ALA A 153 23.86 1.17 -1.16
N ASN A 154 24.48 2.31 -1.46
CA ASN A 154 24.58 3.42 -0.52
C ASN A 154 23.20 3.96 -0.11
N CYS A 155 22.27 4.09 -1.07
CA CYS A 155 20.90 4.49 -0.79
C CYS A 155 20.20 3.54 0.19
N LEU A 156 20.29 2.23 -0.07
CA LEU A 156 19.62 1.21 0.75
C LEU A 156 20.29 1.02 2.11
N ASP A 157 21.63 1.06 2.18
CA ASP A 157 22.37 0.81 3.41
C ASP A 157 22.22 1.97 4.40
N THR A 158 22.15 3.20 3.91
CA THR A 158 21.90 4.39 4.75
C THR A 158 20.45 4.54 5.17
N GLY A 159 19.51 3.77 4.61
CA GLY A 159 18.08 3.93 4.87
C GLY A 159 17.56 5.29 4.37
N LYS A 160 18.09 5.79 3.26
CA LYS A 160 17.75 7.12 2.68
C LYS A 160 16.23 7.35 2.61
N TYR A 161 15.47 6.28 2.35
CA TYR A 161 14.03 6.34 2.15
C TYR A 161 13.19 5.81 3.31
N THR A 162 13.79 5.43 4.44
CA THR A 162 13.04 4.88 5.59
C THR A 162 11.91 5.79 6.04
N GLN A 163 12.17 7.10 6.19
CA GLN A 163 11.17 8.06 6.62
C GLN A 163 10.02 8.19 5.61
N ALA A 164 10.33 8.25 4.32
CA ALA A 164 9.32 8.39 3.26
C ALA A 164 8.38 7.18 3.20
N VAL A 165 8.91 5.97 3.32
CA VAL A 165 8.11 4.73 3.37
C VAL A 165 7.19 4.72 4.60
N ASN A 166 7.72 5.13 5.76
CA ASN A 166 6.93 5.23 6.99
C ASN A 166 5.81 6.26 6.88
N ASP A 167 6.05 7.37 6.20
CA ASP A 167 5.07 8.44 6.03
C ASP A 167 3.96 8.05 5.06
N ASP A 168 4.27 7.35 3.95
CA ASP A 168 3.26 6.75 3.07
C ASP A 168 2.38 5.73 3.83
N THR A 169 2.99 4.91 4.68
CA THR A 169 2.27 3.92 5.50
C THR A 169 1.35 4.61 6.51
N LYS A 170 1.81 5.69 7.16
CA LYS A 170 0.98 6.49 8.07
C LYS A 170 -0.16 7.20 7.33
N GLU A 171 0.09 7.70 6.13
CA GLU A 171 -0.95 8.31 5.30
C GLU A 171 -2.05 7.28 5.00
N ALA A 172 -1.69 6.09 4.52
CA ALA A 172 -2.65 4.99 4.28
C ALA A 172 -3.52 4.70 5.53
N GLN A 173 -2.89 4.62 6.70
CA GLN A 173 -3.57 4.41 7.97
C GLN A 173 -4.48 5.59 8.37
N ALA A 174 -4.05 6.82 8.11
CA ALA A 174 -4.82 8.04 8.40
C ALA A 174 -6.06 8.16 7.51
N LEU A 175 -5.96 7.70 6.25
CA LEU A 175 -7.08 7.54 5.31
C LEU A 175 -8.04 6.41 5.72
N GLY A 176 -7.64 5.59 6.71
CA GLY A 176 -8.48 4.55 7.31
C GLY A 176 -8.29 3.16 6.70
N PHE A 177 -7.34 2.97 5.78
CA PHE A 177 -7.06 1.67 5.18
C PHE A 177 -6.54 0.69 6.23
N LYS A 178 -6.96 -0.58 6.11
CA LYS A 178 -6.69 -1.65 7.09
C LYS A 178 -5.88 -2.82 6.54
N GLY A 179 -5.54 -2.79 5.26
CA GLY A 179 -4.80 -3.84 4.59
C GLY A 179 -4.44 -3.44 3.18
N THR A 180 -3.71 -4.30 2.49
CA THR A 180 -3.26 -4.12 1.12
C THR A 180 -3.79 -5.23 0.20
N PRO A 181 -3.95 -4.97 -1.10
CA PRO A 181 -3.80 -3.66 -1.76
C PRO A 181 -5.04 -2.76 -1.59
N VAL A 182 -4.87 -1.46 -1.81
CA VAL A 182 -5.97 -0.49 -2.00
C VAL A 182 -5.71 0.32 -3.27
N LEU A 183 -6.76 0.51 -4.08
CA LEU A 183 -6.78 1.45 -5.21
C LEU A 183 -7.63 2.66 -4.83
N LEU A 184 -7.09 3.85 -5.08
CA LEU A 184 -7.75 5.13 -4.87
C LEU A 184 -7.80 5.94 -6.17
#